data_AF-A0A1N6KES2-F1
#
_entry.id   AF-A0A1N6KES2-F1
#
_cell.length_a   1.000
_cell.length_b   1.000
_cell.length_c   1.000
_cell.angle_alpha   90.00
_cell.angle_beta   90.00
_cell.angle_gamma   90.00
#
_symmetry.space_group_name_H-M   'P 1'
#
loop_
_entity.id
_entity.type
_entity.pdbx_description
1 polymer ?
#
loop_
_entity_poly.entity_id
_entity_poly.type
_entity_poly.pdbx_seq_one_letter_code
_entity_poly.pdbx_strand_id
1 'polypeptide(L)'
;MTRADDRPGNLFLRLFLGGFVLAVLGFFVLTSPWTWSLVHPSRDVATLEGPDLENGELIFVASDCATCHATPGQENPLMLGGGRELDTEFGLFRMPNISPHDEDGIGGWTLAEFDRAVREGVGPGGIDGQNFYPSFPYTSYQRMTAEDVRDMYAFIQSLEPVAGRADDHDLKFPFNLRRGVGVWRLVFLDGERLPEGNPGPLPVVEDTNDPFSPVTIDAPDDVILARGKYLVEGPGHCAECHSPRTMLGTIEEGMRFGGGPTPDGHGHFPNISPDETGIGFWSANAIANYLKTGVSPIGKRAGGDMEEVVANTSQLSDADRLAMARYLKTVAPVDHPAPGLPEPNRTSQLVMLEQSGESARELPTSPAEEVGTANTAFVVHTKAFSLDSGSDDEDGKLLSGTEVAVVGEDGDLLRVRLEGWQLVGAEAVLYAKQGQRILQAVLGEPAIGALEAGETVTDPDTGQDWVSVSLEGWVDKTGMLVDGDALWSFTAEMFNSACAACHSPPEADHFLANQWIGTLGSMKRFTSLEPDAYRLLLVYLQNNAKDSGAKERADL
;
A
#
# COMPACT_ATOMS: atom_id res chain seq x y z
N MET A 1 -39.68 -54.00 61.92
CA MET A 1 -38.29 -53.53 62.06
C MET A 1 -37.60 -53.75 60.71
N THR A 2 -37.62 -52.74 59.83
CA THR A 2 -36.83 -52.73 58.59
C THR A 2 -36.27 -51.32 58.48
N ARG A 3 -35.00 -51.21 58.88
CA ARG A 3 -34.22 -49.98 58.97
C ARG A 3 -33.82 -49.60 57.54
N ALA A 4 -34.27 -48.43 57.08
CA ALA A 4 -33.89 -47.88 55.79
C ALA A 4 -32.37 -47.63 55.77
N ASP A 5 -31.73 -48.14 54.72
CA ASP A 5 -30.30 -48.04 54.43
C ASP A 5 -30.00 -46.63 53.86
N ASP A 6 -30.11 -45.60 54.70
CA ASP A 6 -29.67 -44.23 54.36
C ASP A 6 -28.15 -44.15 54.50
N ARG A 7 -27.45 -44.60 53.46
CA ARG A 7 -25.99 -44.40 53.36
C ARG A 7 -25.68 -42.95 52.98
N PRO A 8 -24.78 -42.26 53.69
CA PRO A 8 -24.42 -40.86 53.45
C PRO A 8 -23.88 -40.56 52.03
N GLY A 9 -23.46 -41.60 51.28
CA GLY A 9 -23.04 -41.47 49.88
C GLY A 9 -24.17 -41.05 48.92
N ASN A 10 -25.43 -41.40 49.21
CA ASN A 10 -26.55 -41.04 48.31
C ASN A 10 -26.94 -39.56 48.41
N LEU A 11 -26.78 -38.93 49.58
CA LEU A 11 -27.04 -37.51 49.74
C LEU A 11 -25.93 -36.67 49.08
N PHE A 12 -24.66 -37.05 49.28
CA PHE A 12 -23.53 -36.38 48.65
C PHE A 12 -23.60 -36.48 47.11
N LEU A 13 -23.93 -37.66 46.58
CA LEU A 13 -24.10 -37.85 45.14
C LEU A 13 -25.27 -37.02 44.60
N ARG A 14 -26.41 -36.95 45.29
CA ARG A 14 -27.56 -36.12 44.88
C ARG A 14 -27.25 -34.63 44.91
N LEU A 15 -26.52 -34.15 45.91
CA LEU A 15 -26.09 -32.75 46.00
C LEU A 15 -25.08 -32.41 44.91
N PHE A 16 -24.13 -33.32 44.63
CA PHE A 16 -23.17 -33.16 43.53
C PHE A 16 -23.87 -33.15 42.17
N LEU A 17 -24.78 -34.10 41.92
CA LEU A 17 -25.57 -34.13 40.68
C LEU A 17 -26.45 -32.88 40.53
N GLY A 18 -27.09 -32.45 41.61
CA GLY A 18 -27.90 -31.23 41.63
C GLY A 18 -27.06 -29.98 41.33
N GLY A 19 -25.88 -29.85 41.95
CA GLY A 19 -24.94 -28.77 41.67
C GLY A 19 -24.43 -28.80 40.23
N PHE A 20 -24.11 -29.98 39.70
CA PHE A 20 -23.70 -30.14 38.31
C PHE A 20 -24.80 -29.75 37.32
N VAL A 21 -26.05 -30.18 37.55
CA VAL A 21 -27.20 -29.79 36.71
C VAL A 21 -27.42 -28.28 36.75
N LEU A 22 -27.34 -27.65 37.93
CA LEU A 22 -27.45 -26.19 38.04
C LEU A 22 -26.30 -25.46 37.33
N ALA A 23 -25.07 -25.98 37.40
CA ALA A 23 -23.93 -25.40 36.69
C ALA A 23 -24.09 -25.53 35.17
N VAL A 24 -24.57 -26.67 34.67
CA VAL A 24 -24.88 -26.85 33.25
C VAL A 24 -25.99 -25.90 32.82
N LEU A 25 -27.11 -25.83 33.55
CA LEU A 25 -28.18 -24.88 33.24
C LEU A 25 -27.68 -23.43 33.27
N GLY A 26 -26.89 -23.06 34.28
CA GLY A 26 -26.27 -21.75 34.38
C GLY A 26 -25.38 -21.43 33.19
N PHE A 27 -24.53 -22.37 32.76
CA PHE A 27 -23.74 -22.23 31.54
C PHE A 27 -24.62 -22.03 30.31
N PHE A 28 -25.70 -22.81 30.17
CA PHE A 28 -26.62 -22.70 29.04
C PHE A 28 -27.35 -21.36 28.99
N VAL A 29 -27.67 -20.78 30.15
CA VAL A 29 -28.25 -19.44 30.25
C VAL A 29 -27.19 -18.40 29.93
N LEU A 30 -26.05 -18.38 30.64
CA LEU A 30 -25.02 -17.35 30.48
C LEU A 30 -24.41 -17.28 29.07
N THR A 31 -24.43 -18.38 28.34
CA THR A 31 -23.94 -18.45 26.95
C THR A 31 -25.01 -18.14 25.89
N SER A 32 -26.27 -17.99 26.31
CA SER A 32 -27.37 -17.65 25.40
C SER A 32 -27.20 -16.23 24.88
N PRO A 33 -27.41 -16.00 23.56
CA PRO A 33 -27.53 -14.66 23.02
C PRO A 33 -28.52 -13.78 23.80
N TRP A 34 -29.59 -14.35 24.33
CA TRP A 34 -30.65 -13.63 25.01
C TRP A 34 -30.21 -13.04 26.35
N THR A 35 -29.25 -13.67 27.04
CA THR A 35 -28.76 -13.15 28.32
C THR A 35 -28.06 -11.80 28.17
N TRP A 36 -27.33 -11.58 27.09
CA TRP A 36 -26.78 -10.27 26.77
C TRP A 36 -27.90 -9.24 26.53
N SER A 37 -28.92 -9.59 25.74
CA SER A 37 -30.05 -8.70 25.43
C SER A 37 -30.90 -8.34 26.66
N LEU A 38 -30.89 -9.15 27.72
CA LEU A 38 -31.59 -8.85 28.98
C LEU A 38 -30.88 -7.81 29.84
N VAL A 39 -29.56 -7.65 29.68
CA VAL A 39 -28.75 -6.75 30.52
C VAL A 39 -28.27 -5.50 29.76
N HIS A 40 -28.62 -5.37 28.48
CA HIS A 40 -28.33 -4.21 27.65
C HIS A 40 -29.61 -3.58 27.09
N PRO A 41 -29.62 -2.27 26.77
CA PRO A 41 -30.76 -1.63 26.14
C PRO A 41 -31.12 -2.27 24.80
N SER A 42 -32.41 -2.38 24.50
CA SER A 42 -32.89 -2.85 23.20
C SER A 42 -32.39 -1.96 22.08
N ARG A 43 -31.95 -2.58 20.97
CA ARG A 43 -31.52 -1.86 19.79
C ARG A 43 -32.71 -1.41 18.93
N ASP A 44 -32.53 -0.27 18.30
CA ASP A 44 -33.42 0.27 17.28
C ASP A 44 -33.18 -0.51 15.99
N VAL A 45 -34.23 -0.93 15.30
CA VAL A 45 -34.13 -1.60 14.00
C VAL A 45 -34.97 -0.79 13.03
N ALA A 46 -34.38 -0.34 11.92
CA ALA A 46 -35.08 0.40 10.90
C ALA A 46 -36.11 -0.50 10.18
N THR A 47 -37.12 0.09 9.56
CA THR A 47 -38.03 -0.65 8.67
C THR A 47 -37.37 -0.80 7.30
N LEU A 48 -37.72 -1.85 6.54
CA LEU A 48 -37.27 -2.01 5.14
C LEU A 48 -37.96 -1.02 4.17
N GLU A 49 -38.68 -0.02 4.66
CA GLU A 49 -39.32 0.98 3.80
C GLU A 49 -38.31 2.03 3.36
N GLY A 50 -38.23 2.24 2.04
CA GLY A 50 -37.41 3.28 1.42
C GLY A 50 -35.90 3.21 1.73
N PRO A 51 -35.22 2.06 1.51
CA PRO A 51 -33.78 2.01 1.64
C PRO A 51 -33.08 2.86 0.57
N ASP A 52 -31.96 3.44 0.94
CA ASP A 52 -31.07 4.16 0.02
C ASP A 52 -29.93 3.21 -0.41
N LEU A 53 -29.99 2.71 -1.64
CA LEU A 53 -28.99 1.76 -2.13
C LEU A 53 -27.63 2.40 -2.38
N GLU A 54 -27.57 3.71 -2.67
CA GLU A 54 -26.31 4.43 -2.87
C GLU A 54 -25.59 4.60 -1.52
N ASN A 55 -26.33 4.95 -0.46
CA ASN A 55 -25.81 4.92 0.90
C ASN A 55 -25.42 3.50 1.32
N GLY A 56 -26.22 2.50 0.95
CA GLY A 56 -25.95 1.09 1.22
C GLY A 56 -24.64 0.59 0.62
N GLU A 57 -24.38 0.94 -0.64
CA GLU A 57 -23.11 0.67 -1.31
C GLU A 57 -21.95 1.38 -0.62
N LEU A 58 -22.10 2.67 -0.29
CA LEU A 58 -21.07 3.44 0.40
C LEU A 58 -20.70 2.80 1.75
N ILE A 59 -21.69 2.41 2.55
CA ILE A 59 -21.47 1.76 3.86
C ILE A 59 -20.89 0.36 3.69
N PHE A 60 -21.33 -0.40 2.68
CA PHE A 60 -20.74 -1.70 2.35
C PHE A 60 -19.24 -1.58 2.04
N VAL A 61 -18.85 -0.58 1.23
CA VAL A 61 -17.45 -0.31 0.90
C VAL A 61 -16.69 0.20 2.13
N ALA A 62 -17.24 1.15 2.89
CA ALA A 62 -16.63 1.65 4.11
C ALA A 62 -16.43 0.55 5.17
N SER A 63 -17.28 -0.48 5.14
CA SER A 63 -17.24 -1.62 6.07
C SER A 63 -16.30 -2.74 5.63
N ASP A 64 -15.64 -2.61 4.47
CA ASP A 64 -14.68 -3.58 3.93
C ASP A 64 -15.28 -4.98 3.70
N CYS A 65 -16.59 -5.08 3.44
CA CYS A 65 -17.29 -6.36 3.38
C CYS A 65 -16.74 -7.29 2.28
N ALA A 66 -16.45 -6.75 1.10
CA ALA A 66 -15.98 -7.53 -0.06
C ALA A 66 -14.58 -8.13 0.18
N THR A 67 -13.69 -7.42 0.89
CA THR A 67 -12.34 -7.91 1.23
C THR A 67 -12.40 -9.27 1.92
N CYS A 68 -13.37 -9.46 2.81
CA CYS A 68 -13.57 -10.74 3.49
C CYS A 68 -14.46 -11.72 2.73
N HIS A 69 -15.55 -11.24 2.12
CA HIS A 69 -16.62 -12.11 1.63
C HIS A 69 -16.64 -12.36 0.12
N ALA A 70 -15.82 -11.66 -0.67
CA ALA A 70 -15.67 -11.95 -2.08
C ALA A 70 -15.12 -13.38 -2.27
N THR A 71 -15.61 -14.06 -3.31
CA THR A 71 -15.15 -15.40 -3.67
C THR A 71 -13.70 -15.31 -4.15
N PRO A 72 -12.75 -16.03 -3.52
CA PRO A 72 -11.34 -15.95 -3.91
C PRO A 72 -11.12 -16.28 -5.39
N GLY A 73 -10.30 -15.48 -6.06
CA GLY A 73 -9.93 -15.66 -7.47
C GLY A 73 -10.97 -15.19 -8.50
N GLN A 74 -12.06 -14.54 -8.07
CA GLN A 74 -12.99 -13.86 -8.97
C GLN A 74 -12.54 -12.42 -9.26
N GLU A 75 -12.78 -11.95 -10.49
CA GLU A 75 -12.47 -10.56 -10.88
C GLU A 75 -13.45 -9.55 -10.27
N ASN A 76 -14.71 -9.96 -10.06
CA ASN A 76 -15.74 -9.08 -9.50
C ASN A 76 -15.78 -9.22 -7.97
N PRO A 77 -15.40 -8.17 -7.20
CA PRO A 77 -15.40 -8.21 -5.73
C PRO A 77 -16.80 -8.28 -5.11
N LEU A 78 -17.87 -8.04 -5.90
CA LEU A 78 -19.26 -8.14 -5.45
C LEU A 78 -19.81 -9.57 -5.54
N MET A 79 -19.00 -10.56 -5.96
CA MET A 79 -19.38 -11.98 -5.91
C MET A 79 -19.16 -12.55 -4.51
N LEU A 80 -20.12 -12.29 -3.61
CA LEU A 80 -20.00 -12.51 -2.16
C LEU A 80 -20.22 -13.97 -1.69
N GLY A 81 -19.67 -14.93 -2.43
CA GLY A 81 -19.75 -16.37 -2.14
C GLY A 81 -18.93 -16.84 -0.93
N GLY A 82 -18.07 -15.98 -0.36
CA GLY A 82 -17.19 -16.32 0.75
C GLY A 82 -16.07 -17.30 0.37
N GLY A 83 -15.47 -17.92 1.37
CA GLY A 83 -14.41 -18.91 1.22
C GLY A 83 -12.99 -18.35 1.37
N ARG A 84 -12.81 -17.04 1.58
CA ARG A 84 -11.52 -16.50 2.03
C ARG A 84 -11.17 -17.11 3.39
N GLU A 85 -9.91 -17.49 3.55
CA GLU A 85 -9.40 -18.05 4.79
C GLU A 85 -8.59 -16.99 5.54
N LEU A 86 -8.77 -16.94 6.86
CA LEU A 86 -8.01 -16.09 7.78
C LEU A 86 -7.38 -17.00 8.84
N ASP A 87 -6.07 -17.23 8.71
CA ASP A 87 -5.32 -17.97 9.71
C ASP A 87 -5.00 -17.08 10.91
N THR A 88 -5.18 -17.63 12.10
CA THR A 88 -5.00 -16.91 13.36
C THR A 88 -4.41 -17.82 14.42
N GLU A 89 -3.95 -17.23 15.52
CA GLU A 89 -3.55 -18.01 16.70
C GLU A 89 -4.67 -18.96 17.21
N PHE A 90 -5.95 -18.60 16.99
CA PHE A 90 -7.12 -19.37 17.40
C PHE A 90 -7.48 -20.52 16.43
N GLY A 91 -6.89 -20.53 15.23
CA GLY A 91 -7.17 -21.45 14.14
C GLY A 91 -7.65 -20.74 12.88
N LEU A 92 -8.17 -21.51 11.94
CA LEU A 92 -8.50 -21.05 10.59
C LEU A 92 -9.97 -20.63 10.51
N PHE A 93 -10.21 -19.33 10.32
CA PHE A 93 -11.53 -18.81 10.00
C PHE A 93 -11.78 -18.89 8.50
N ARG A 94 -13.03 -19.12 8.12
CA ARG A 94 -13.49 -19.17 6.73
C ARG A 94 -14.68 -18.26 6.57
N MET A 95 -14.56 -17.24 5.74
CA MET A 95 -15.60 -16.23 5.61
C MET A 95 -16.83 -16.83 4.92
N PRO A 96 -18.04 -16.69 5.49
CA PRO A 96 -19.24 -17.28 4.93
C PRO A 96 -19.69 -16.55 3.65
N ASN A 97 -20.55 -17.21 2.88
CA ASN A 97 -21.30 -16.60 1.79
C ASN A 97 -22.33 -15.62 2.36
N ILE A 98 -22.27 -14.36 1.93
CA ILE A 98 -23.24 -13.32 2.30
C ILE A 98 -24.00 -12.75 1.08
N SER A 99 -23.94 -13.44 -0.05
CA SER A 99 -24.71 -13.08 -1.25
C SER A 99 -26.22 -13.22 -1.00
N PRO A 100 -27.08 -12.64 -1.86
CA PRO A 100 -28.53 -12.79 -1.77
C PRO A 100 -29.06 -14.19 -2.11
N HIS A 101 -28.21 -15.20 -2.21
CA HIS A 101 -28.66 -16.56 -2.46
C HIS A 101 -29.57 -17.05 -1.30
N ASP A 102 -30.78 -17.53 -1.63
CA ASP A 102 -31.82 -17.87 -0.65
C ASP A 102 -31.39 -18.93 0.38
N GLU A 103 -30.70 -19.98 -0.09
CA GLU A 103 -30.24 -21.08 0.77
C GLU A 103 -28.79 -20.89 1.25
N ASP A 104 -27.85 -20.68 0.34
CA ASP A 104 -26.42 -20.67 0.64
C ASP A 104 -25.89 -19.34 1.22
N GLY A 105 -26.59 -18.23 0.99
CA GLY A 105 -26.23 -16.90 1.48
C GLY A 105 -27.23 -16.34 2.50
N ILE A 106 -27.47 -15.03 2.45
CA ILE A 106 -28.39 -14.32 3.35
C ILE A 106 -29.74 -13.97 2.70
N GLY A 107 -30.05 -14.50 1.51
CA GLY A 107 -31.27 -14.17 0.76
C GLY A 107 -32.56 -14.35 1.57
N GLY A 108 -32.63 -15.43 2.35
CA GLY A 108 -33.77 -15.73 3.22
C GLY A 108 -33.79 -15.03 4.58
N TRP A 109 -32.80 -14.19 4.90
CA TRP A 109 -32.75 -13.50 6.19
C TRP A 109 -33.75 -12.34 6.22
N THR A 110 -34.19 -11.96 7.41
CA THR A 110 -34.88 -10.70 7.63
C THR A 110 -33.88 -9.59 7.95
N LEU A 111 -34.27 -8.33 7.75
CA LEU A 111 -33.44 -7.18 8.18
C LEU A 111 -33.09 -7.26 9.67
N ALA A 112 -34.03 -7.69 10.52
CA ALA A 112 -33.77 -7.81 11.96
C ALA A 112 -32.72 -8.88 12.28
N GLU A 113 -32.68 -9.98 11.52
CA GLU A 113 -31.65 -11.01 11.67
C GLU A 113 -30.29 -10.52 11.17
N PHE A 114 -30.24 -9.83 10.03
CA PHE A 114 -29.02 -9.21 9.52
C PHE A 114 -28.48 -8.14 10.48
N ASP A 115 -29.36 -7.28 10.98
CA ASP A 115 -29.01 -6.23 11.93
C ASP A 115 -28.42 -6.80 13.22
N ARG A 116 -29.04 -7.85 13.76
CA ARG A 116 -28.56 -8.55 14.95
C ARG A 116 -27.23 -9.27 14.70
N ALA A 117 -27.02 -9.81 13.50
CA ALA A 117 -25.73 -10.35 13.12
C ALA A 117 -24.65 -9.27 13.14
N VAL A 118 -24.86 -8.17 12.39
CA VAL A 118 -23.88 -7.10 12.22
C VAL A 118 -23.58 -6.36 13.51
N ARG A 119 -24.61 -5.96 14.27
CA ARG A 119 -24.44 -5.08 15.44
C ARG A 119 -24.42 -5.81 16.79
N GLU A 120 -24.77 -7.10 16.84
CA GLU A 120 -24.73 -7.89 18.08
C GLU A 120 -23.94 -9.20 17.97
N GLY A 121 -23.47 -9.59 16.78
CA GLY A 121 -22.76 -10.85 16.57
C GLY A 121 -23.65 -12.08 16.74
N VAL A 122 -24.93 -11.99 16.39
CA VAL A 122 -25.89 -13.11 16.53
C VAL A 122 -26.62 -13.37 15.22
N GLY A 123 -26.28 -14.48 14.57
CA GLY A 123 -26.97 -14.95 13.36
C GLY A 123 -28.24 -15.75 13.64
N PRO A 124 -29.02 -16.06 12.59
CA PRO A 124 -30.18 -16.93 12.70
C PRO A 124 -29.78 -18.36 13.07
N GLY A 125 -30.70 -19.08 13.70
CA GLY A 125 -30.52 -20.48 14.08
C GLY A 125 -30.87 -20.79 15.54
N GLY A 126 -31.25 -22.03 15.81
CA GLY A 126 -31.66 -22.45 17.16
C GLY A 126 -32.92 -21.73 17.66
N ILE A 127 -33.12 -21.70 18.99
CA ILE A 127 -34.28 -21.06 19.63
C ILE A 127 -33.99 -19.56 19.90
N ASP A 128 -32.73 -19.18 20.09
CA ASP A 128 -32.30 -17.86 20.57
C ASP A 128 -31.26 -17.16 19.65
N GLY A 129 -30.86 -17.81 18.55
CA GLY A 129 -29.81 -17.36 17.64
C GLY A 129 -28.48 -18.10 17.84
N GLN A 130 -27.51 -17.82 16.97
CA GLN A 130 -26.16 -18.37 17.06
C GLN A 130 -25.13 -17.27 17.25
N ASN A 131 -24.29 -17.37 18.29
CA ASN A 131 -23.17 -16.44 18.49
C ASN A 131 -22.14 -16.59 17.38
N PHE A 132 -21.74 -15.47 16.77
CA PHE A 132 -20.61 -15.38 15.85
C PHE A 132 -19.32 -15.08 16.59
N TYR A 133 -18.20 -15.51 16.02
CA TYR A 133 -16.88 -15.21 16.54
C TYR A 133 -16.55 -13.74 16.32
N PRO A 134 -15.80 -13.09 17.24
CA PRO A 134 -15.45 -11.67 17.12
C PRO A 134 -14.45 -11.36 16.00
N SER A 135 -13.98 -12.38 15.26
CA SER A 135 -13.33 -12.18 13.96
C SER A 135 -14.26 -11.52 12.95
N PHE A 136 -15.58 -11.66 13.13
CA PHE A 136 -16.56 -10.76 12.52
C PHE A 136 -16.65 -9.51 13.42
N PRO A 137 -16.27 -8.30 12.93
CA PRO A 137 -16.01 -7.14 13.79
C PRO A 137 -17.29 -6.42 14.29
N TYR A 138 -18.27 -7.19 14.78
CA TYR A 138 -19.51 -6.68 15.38
C TYR A 138 -19.24 -5.79 16.61
N THR A 139 -18.08 -5.92 17.25
CA THR A 139 -17.59 -5.03 18.32
C THR A 139 -17.35 -3.60 17.86
N SER A 140 -17.08 -3.41 16.56
CA SER A 140 -16.98 -2.11 15.91
C SER A 140 -18.32 -1.73 15.27
N TYR A 141 -18.92 -2.63 14.48
CA TYR A 141 -20.19 -2.37 13.79
C TYR A 141 -21.37 -2.08 14.71
N GLN A 142 -21.34 -2.45 16.00
CA GLN A 142 -22.35 -2.02 16.96
C GLN A 142 -22.52 -0.49 17.06
N ARG A 143 -21.58 0.30 16.55
CA ARG A 143 -21.66 1.77 16.46
C ARG A 143 -22.47 2.26 15.25
N MET A 144 -22.80 1.38 14.31
CA MET A 144 -23.57 1.71 13.10
C MET A 144 -25.03 2.05 13.43
N THR A 145 -25.57 3.00 12.66
CA THR A 145 -26.99 3.38 12.73
C THR A 145 -27.87 2.26 12.16
N ALA A 146 -29.13 2.20 12.58
CA ALA A 146 -30.06 1.20 12.06
C ALA A 146 -30.39 1.44 10.57
N GLU A 147 -30.39 2.71 10.14
CA GLU A 147 -30.61 3.14 8.76
C GLU A 147 -29.46 2.69 7.85
N ASP A 148 -28.20 2.89 8.25
CA ASP A 148 -27.04 2.46 7.46
C ASP A 148 -27.00 0.93 7.33
N VAL A 149 -27.36 0.19 8.37
CA VAL A 149 -27.44 -1.28 8.32
C VAL A 149 -28.58 -1.74 7.41
N ARG A 150 -29.74 -1.05 7.41
CA ARG A 150 -30.83 -1.30 6.47
C ARG A 150 -30.41 -1.07 5.02
N ASP A 151 -29.76 0.05 4.76
CA ASP A 151 -29.33 0.43 3.43
C ASP A 151 -28.28 -0.54 2.89
N MET A 152 -27.30 -0.89 3.73
CA MET A 152 -26.29 -1.92 3.41
C MET A 152 -26.94 -3.29 3.15
N TYR A 153 -27.90 -3.70 3.97
CA TYR A 153 -28.63 -4.94 3.75
C TYR A 153 -29.39 -4.93 2.42
N ALA A 154 -30.09 -3.85 2.10
CA ALA A 154 -30.83 -3.71 0.85
C ALA A 154 -29.89 -3.70 -0.37
N PHE A 155 -28.72 -3.08 -0.25
CA PHE A 155 -27.67 -3.12 -1.27
C PHE A 155 -27.17 -4.54 -1.50
N ILE A 156 -26.77 -5.27 -0.45
CA ILE A 156 -26.33 -6.67 -0.57
C ILE A 156 -27.43 -7.54 -1.20
N GLN A 157 -28.69 -7.31 -0.80
CA GLN A 157 -29.83 -8.06 -1.34
C GLN A 157 -30.11 -7.76 -2.83
N SER A 158 -29.55 -6.69 -3.38
CA SER A 158 -29.67 -6.33 -4.79
C SER A 158 -28.58 -6.94 -5.69
N LEU A 159 -27.55 -7.56 -5.12
CA LEU A 159 -26.43 -8.13 -5.84
C LEU A 159 -26.77 -9.46 -6.52
N GLU A 160 -25.82 -10.01 -7.28
CA GLU A 160 -25.97 -11.33 -7.89
C GLU A 160 -25.88 -12.44 -6.80
N PRO A 161 -26.83 -13.39 -6.76
CA PRO A 161 -26.74 -14.52 -5.85
C PRO A 161 -25.60 -15.46 -6.24
N VAL A 162 -24.81 -15.90 -5.26
CA VAL A 162 -23.70 -16.85 -5.46
C VAL A 162 -24.05 -18.16 -4.76
N ALA A 163 -24.08 -19.27 -5.50
CA ALA A 163 -24.36 -20.58 -4.93
C ALA A 163 -23.12 -21.20 -4.27
N GLY A 164 -23.34 -22.07 -3.28
CA GLY A 164 -22.31 -22.75 -2.52
C GLY A 164 -22.03 -22.10 -1.17
N ARG A 165 -21.75 -22.94 -0.16
CA ARG A 165 -21.35 -22.50 1.19
C ARG A 165 -19.86 -22.75 1.38
N ALA A 166 -19.19 -21.79 2.02
CA ALA A 166 -17.86 -22.00 2.55
C ALA A 166 -17.87 -23.12 3.60
N ASP A 167 -16.76 -23.83 3.73
CA ASP A 167 -16.58 -24.82 4.78
C ASP A 167 -16.62 -24.17 6.18
N ASP A 168 -16.95 -24.97 7.19
CA ASP A 168 -16.88 -24.52 8.58
C ASP A 168 -15.45 -24.12 8.97
N HIS A 169 -15.32 -23.25 9.98
CA HIS A 169 -14.02 -22.88 10.53
C HIS A 169 -13.28 -24.09 11.13
N ASP A 170 -11.96 -24.11 11.02
CA ASP A 170 -11.10 -25.11 11.69
C ASP A 170 -10.38 -24.47 12.88
N LEU A 171 -11.11 -24.36 13.99
CA LEU A 171 -10.62 -23.69 15.20
C LEU A 171 -10.02 -24.68 16.20
N LYS A 172 -8.99 -24.22 16.91
CA LYS A 172 -8.33 -25.00 17.97
C LYS A 172 -9.24 -25.11 19.18
N PHE A 173 -9.19 -26.23 19.90
CA PHE A 173 -9.84 -26.32 21.20
C PHE A 173 -9.18 -25.34 22.20
N PRO A 174 -9.95 -24.60 23.03
CA PRO A 174 -11.41 -24.68 23.21
C PRO A 174 -12.25 -23.74 22.33
N PHE A 175 -11.65 -22.98 21.42
CA PHE A 175 -12.32 -21.95 20.61
C PHE A 175 -13.33 -22.52 19.60
N ASN A 176 -13.18 -23.78 19.20
CA ASN A 176 -14.21 -24.48 18.42
C ASN A 176 -15.56 -24.67 19.13
N LEU A 177 -15.62 -24.49 20.46
CA LEU A 177 -16.87 -24.50 21.21
C LEU A 177 -17.58 -23.14 21.10
N ARG A 178 -18.31 -22.92 20.01
CA ARG A 178 -19.02 -21.65 19.69
C ARG A 178 -19.86 -21.08 20.83
N ARG A 179 -20.39 -21.94 21.71
CA ARG A 179 -21.16 -21.51 22.89
C ARG A 179 -20.34 -20.67 23.88
N GLY A 180 -19.04 -20.93 24.01
CA GLY A 180 -18.14 -20.16 24.87
C GLY A 180 -18.08 -18.68 24.50
N VAL A 181 -18.31 -18.35 23.22
CA VAL A 181 -18.37 -16.96 22.73
C VAL A 181 -19.52 -16.18 23.39
N GLY A 182 -20.59 -16.85 23.83
CA GLY A 182 -21.67 -16.18 24.57
C GLY A 182 -21.20 -15.54 25.87
N VAL A 183 -20.31 -16.21 26.62
CA VAL A 183 -19.70 -15.63 27.83
C VAL A 183 -18.77 -14.49 27.46
N TRP A 184 -17.96 -14.66 26.42
CA TRP A 184 -17.08 -13.61 25.92
C TRP A 184 -17.89 -12.34 25.57
N ARG A 185 -19.00 -12.51 24.84
CA ARG A 185 -19.87 -11.41 24.44
C ARG A 185 -20.53 -10.74 25.64
N LEU A 186 -20.98 -11.51 26.64
CA LEU A 186 -21.54 -11.00 27.88
C LEU A 186 -20.57 -10.09 28.65
N VAL A 187 -19.27 -10.35 28.56
CA VAL A 187 -18.22 -9.62 29.29
C VAL A 187 -17.68 -8.43 28.48
N PHE A 188 -17.52 -8.58 27.17
CA PHE A 188 -16.73 -7.64 26.34
C PHE A 188 -17.51 -6.87 25.28
N LEU A 189 -18.75 -7.25 24.95
CA LEU A 189 -19.60 -6.45 24.07
C LEU A 189 -20.40 -5.47 24.94
N ASP A 190 -20.02 -4.20 24.91
CA ASP A 190 -20.59 -3.12 25.72
C ASP A 190 -21.96 -2.63 25.24
N GLY A 191 -22.32 -2.88 23.98
CA GLY A 191 -23.56 -2.40 23.38
C GLY A 191 -23.60 -0.89 23.18
N GLU A 192 -22.49 -0.18 23.38
CA GLU A 192 -22.46 1.28 23.35
C GLU A 192 -22.62 1.79 21.92
N ARG A 193 -23.56 2.73 21.77
CA ARG A 193 -23.68 3.53 20.55
C ARG A 193 -22.82 4.78 20.68
N LEU A 194 -22.40 5.33 19.55
CA LEU A 194 -21.80 6.66 19.54
C LEU A 194 -22.84 7.69 20.01
N PRO A 195 -22.59 8.45 21.09
CA PRO A 195 -23.55 9.46 21.58
C PRO A 195 -23.89 10.51 20.53
N GLU A 196 -22.93 10.80 19.66
CA GLU A 196 -23.07 11.77 18.57
C GLU A 196 -23.83 11.20 17.35
N GLY A 197 -23.97 9.87 17.25
CA GLY A 197 -24.54 9.18 16.10
C GLY A 197 -23.71 9.34 14.81
N ASN A 198 -24.33 9.04 13.66
CA ASN A 198 -23.80 9.37 12.34
C ASN A 198 -24.48 10.67 11.86
N PRO A 199 -23.75 11.79 11.71
CA PRO A 199 -24.33 13.04 11.19
C PRO A 199 -24.66 12.99 9.70
N GLY A 200 -24.29 11.91 8.99
CA GLY A 200 -24.46 11.75 7.56
C GLY A 200 -23.36 12.41 6.73
N PRO A 201 -23.52 12.46 5.39
CA PRO A 201 -22.57 13.11 4.49
C PRO A 201 -22.34 14.58 4.86
N LEU A 202 -21.08 15.02 4.82
CA LEU A 202 -20.70 16.37 5.21
C LEU A 202 -20.87 17.35 4.04
N PRO A 203 -21.43 18.55 4.26
CA PRO A 203 -21.53 19.58 3.23
C PRO A 203 -20.12 20.09 2.87
N VAL A 204 -19.86 20.23 1.56
CA VAL A 204 -18.59 20.72 1.04
C VAL A 204 -18.78 22.00 0.24
N VAL A 205 -17.79 22.91 0.32
CA VAL A 205 -17.66 24.05 -0.58
C VAL A 205 -16.63 23.67 -1.64
N GLU A 206 -17.09 23.50 -2.88
CA GLU A 206 -16.22 23.25 -4.03
C GLU A 206 -15.99 24.56 -4.80
N ASP A 207 -14.73 24.93 -5.02
CA ASP A 207 -14.41 25.95 -6.02
C ASP A 207 -14.39 25.31 -7.40
N THR A 208 -15.53 25.38 -8.08
CA THR A 208 -15.70 24.83 -9.44
C THR A 208 -14.77 25.47 -10.49
N ASN A 209 -14.06 26.57 -10.17
CA ASN A 209 -13.11 27.22 -11.07
C ASN A 209 -11.66 26.76 -10.86
N ASP A 210 -11.35 26.06 -9.76
CA ASP A 210 -10.03 25.53 -9.47
C ASP A 210 -10.12 24.04 -9.08
N PRO A 211 -9.84 23.10 -10.01
CA PRO A 211 -9.89 21.68 -9.74
C PRO A 211 -8.81 21.20 -8.75
N PHE A 212 -7.88 22.07 -8.35
CA PHE A 212 -6.86 21.78 -7.33
C PHE A 212 -7.18 22.41 -5.98
N SER A 213 -8.30 23.11 -5.84
CA SER A 213 -8.71 23.71 -4.58
C SER A 213 -8.97 22.61 -3.53
N PRO A 214 -8.41 22.72 -2.32
CA PRO A 214 -8.60 21.71 -1.29
C PRO A 214 -10.06 21.62 -0.86
N VAL A 215 -10.55 20.40 -0.66
CA VAL A 215 -11.91 20.15 -0.14
C VAL A 215 -12.08 20.88 1.19
N THR A 216 -13.05 21.79 1.23
CA THR A 216 -13.42 22.54 2.42
C THR A 216 -14.76 22.06 2.92
N ILE A 217 -14.81 21.56 4.16
CA ILE A 217 -16.03 21.08 4.79
C ILE A 217 -16.73 22.27 5.47
N ASP A 218 -17.98 22.54 5.10
CA ASP A 218 -18.82 23.60 5.67
C ASP A 218 -19.65 23.11 6.85
N ALA A 219 -18.97 22.60 7.88
CA ALA A 219 -19.61 22.09 9.09
C ALA A 219 -18.78 22.46 10.33
N PRO A 220 -19.42 22.58 11.51
CA PRO A 220 -18.73 22.72 12.78
C PRO A 220 -17.76 21.54 13.02
N ASP A 221 -16.63 21.81 13.69
CA ASP A 221 -15.60 20.79 13.94
C ASP A 221 -16.13 19.57 14.71
N ASP A 222 -17.08 19.75 15.64
CA ASP A 222 -17.70 18.65 16.38
C ASP A 222 -18.50 17.70 15.46
N VAL A 223 -19.16 18.24 14.43
CA VAL A 223 -19.87 17.44 13.42
C VAL A 223 -18.89 16.68 12.54
N ILE A 224 -17.80 17.32 12.13
CA ILE A 224 -16.74 16.69 11.32
C ILE A 224 -16.09 15.54 12.11
N LEU A 225 -15.76 15.78 13.39
CA LEU A 225 -15.17 14.77 14.26
C LEU A 225 -16.15 13.63 14.55
N ALA A 226 -17.45 13.91 14.74
CA ALA A 226 -18.47 12.87 14.90
C ALA A 226 -18.57 11.96 13.67
N ARG A 227 -18.54 12.53 12.45
CA ARG A 227 -18.52 11.74 11.20
C ARG A 227 -17.25 10.90 11.10
N GLY A 228 -16.08 11.49 11.39
CA GLY A 228 -14.80 10.79 11.37
C GLY A 228 -14.75 9.63 12.37
N LYS A 229 -15.21 9.88 13.60
CA LYS A 229 -15.34 8.87 14.66
C LYS A 229 -16.26 7.74 14.22
N TYR A 230 -17.42 8.07 13.65
CA TYR A 230 -18.36 7.08 13.13
C TYR A 230 -17.69 6.14 12.13
N LEU A 231 -17.04 6.71 11.11
CA LEU A 231 -16.39 5.93 10.05
C LEU A 231 -15.18 5.14 10.55
N VAL A 232 -14.38 5.66 11.47
CA VAL A 232 -13.16 4.96 11.97
C VAL A 232 -13.49 3.87 13.00
N GLU A 233 -14.40 4.14 13.92
CA GLU A 233 -14.74 3.25 15.05
C GLU A 233 -15.89 2.27 14.74
N GLY A 234 -16.69 2.59 13.72
CA GLY A 234 -17.84 1.81 13.26
C GLY A 234 -17.54 1.04 11.98
N PRO A 235 -18.06 1.46 10.81
CA PRO A 235 -17.84 0.79 9.53
C PRO A 235 -16.37 0.47 9.23
N GLY A 236 -15.48 1.45 9.31
CA GLY A 236 -14.06 1.27 8.97
C GLY A 236 -13.23 0.50 9.99
N HIS A 237 -13.79 0.22 11.19
CA HIS A 237 -13.26 -0.71 12.21
C HIS A 237 -11.73 -0.69 12.38
N CYS A 238 -11.09 0.48 12.27
CA CYS A 238 -9.65 0.58 12.04
C CYS A 238 -8.84 0.04 13.23
N ALA A 239 -9.41 0.13 14.43
CA ALA A 239 -8.82 -0.37 15.65
C ALA A 239 -8.69 -1.90 15.67
N GLU A 240 -9.45 -2.64 14.86
CA GLU A 240 -9.41 -4.10 14.85
C GLU A 240 -8.07 -4.64 14.31
N CYS A 241 -7.44 -3.94 13.36
CA CYS A 241 -6.09 -4.26 12.89
C CYS A 241 -5.02 -3.40 13.59
N HIS A 242 -5.28 -2.12 13.79
CA HIS A 242 -4.29 -1.20 14.34
C HIS A 242 -4.22 -1.17 15.87
N SER A 243 -4.59 -2.26 16.56
CA SER A 243 -4.42 -2.38 18.01
C SER A 243 -3.94 -3.79 18.37
N PRO A 244 -3.12 -3.95 19.40
CA PRO A 244 -2.75 -5.28 19.87
C PRO A 244 -3.95 -5.96 20.54
N ARG A 245 -3.91 -7.29 20.57
CA ARG A 245 -4.96 -8.14 21.14
C ARG A 245 -4.49 -8.80 22.42
N THR A 246 -5.39 -8.88 23.41
CA THR A 246 -5.18 -9.73 24.58
C THR A 246 -5.22 -11.21 24.19
N MET A 247 -4.81 -12.10 25.11
CA MET A 247 -4.98 -13.55 24.96
C MET A 247 -6.44 -14.01 24.70
N LEU A 248 -7.43 -13.15 25.01
CA LEU A 248 -8.85 -13.44 24.78
C LEU A 248 -9.36 -12.86 23.45
N GLY A 249 -8.48 -12.30 22.62
CA GLY A 249 -8.82 -11.71 21.32
C GLY A 249 -9.49 -10.33 21.38
N THR A 250 -9.53 -9.69 22.56
CA THR A 250 -10.05 -8.32 22.70
C THR A 250 -8.97 -7.29 22.38
N ILE A 251 -9.36 -6.11 21.91
CA ILE A 251 -8.44 -4.97 21.82
C ILE A 251 -7.92 -4.63 23.22
N GLU A 252 -6.62 -4.35 23.33
CA GLU A 252 -6.03 -3.78 24.53
C GLU A 252 -6.33 -2.27 24.57
N GLU A 253 -7.31 -1.86 25.37
CA GLU A 253 -7.84 -0.48 25.32
C GLU A 253 -6.79 0.61 25.60
N GLY A 254 -5.80 0.32 26.45
CA GLY A 254 -4.67 1.24 26.71
C GLY A 254 -3.71 1.40 25.53
N MET A 255 -3.80 0.53 24.52
CA MET A 255 -2.97 0.48 23.32
C MET A 255 -3.80 0.60 22.04
N ARG A 256 -5.07 1.03 22.14
CA ARG A 256 -5.96 1.23 20.99
C ARG A 256 -5.29 2.16 19.97
N PHE A 257 -5.30 1.78 18.69
CA PHE A 257 -4.60 2.47 17.59
C PHE A 257 -3.06 2.42 17.62
N GLY A 258 -2.46 1.74 18.61
CA GLY A 258 -1.01 1.63 18.79
C GLY A 258 -0.30 0.66 17.85
N GLY A 259 -1.01 -0.03 16.95
CA GLY A 259 -0.42 -1.08 16.11
C GLY A 259 -0.20 -2.40 16.86
N GLY A 260 0.05 -3.47 16.13
CA GLY A 260 0.12 -4.82 16.70
C GLY A 260 0.52 -5.89 15.69
N PRO A 261 0.83 -7.11 16.12
CA PRO A 261 1.11 -8.22 15.20
C PRO A 261 -0.10 -8.53 14.33
N THR A 262 0.14 -9.00 13.11
CA THR A 262 -0.93 -9.56 12.25
C THR A 262 -1.54 -10.82 12.90
N PRO A 263 -2.77 -11.23 12.53
CA PRO A 263 -3.44 -12.33 13.20
C PRO A 263 -2.71 -13.68 13.08
N ASP A 264 -1.96 -13.87 12.00
CA ASP A 264 -1.09 -15.03 11.73
C ASP A 264 0.28 -14.96 12.44
N GLY A 265 0.61 -13.81 13.04
CA GLY A 265 1.85 -13.56 13.76
C GLY A 265 3.09 -13.34 12.87
N HIS A 266 2.92 -13.23 11.55
CA HIS A 266 4.04 -13.12 10.60
C HIS A 266 4.40 -11.68 10.19
N GLY A 267 3.53 -10.72 10.50
CA GLY A 267 3.69 -9.31 10.17
C GLY A 267 3.28 -8.39 11.32
N HIS A 268 3.17 -7.10 11.00
CA HIS A 268 2.82 -6.07 11.97
C HIS A 268 1.98 -4.97 11.32
N PHE A 269 0.86 -4.63 11.93
CA PHE A 269 0.08 -3.45 11.61
C PHE A 269 0.67 -2.22 12.31
N PRO A 270 0.89 -1.10 11.60
CA PRO A 270 1.57 0.06 12.15
C PRO A 270 0.71 0.80 13.18
N ASN A 271 1.38 1.57 14.03
CA ASN A 271 0.75 2.54 14.93
C ASN A 271 0.12 3.69 14.12
N ILE A 272 -1.17 3.94 14.31
CA ILE A 272 -1.92 5.04 13.67
C ILE A 272 -2.45 6.07 14.66
N SER A 273 -1.92 6.06 15.89
CA SER A 273 -2.15 7.14 16.84
C SER A 273 -1.30 8.38 16.47
N PRO A 274 -1.63 9.59 16.97
CA PRO A 274 -0.89 10.82 16.69
C PRO A 274 0.43 10.93 17.47
N ASP A 275 1.07 9.80 17.79
CA ASP A 275 2.41 9.73 18.40
C ASP A 275 3.53 9.78 17.34
N GLU A 276 4.75 10.14 17.74
CA GLU A 276 5.94 10.15 16.87
C GLU A 276 6.30 8.76 16.32
N THR A 277 5.93 7.69 17.04
CA THR A 277 6.07 6.30 16.59
C THR A 277 4.96 5.85 15.63
N GLY A 278 3.93 6.67 15.44
CA GLY A 278 2.82 6.44 14.51
C GLY A 278 2.68 7.55 13.47
N ILE A 279 1.48 8.12 13.33
CA ILE A 279 1.14 9.15 12.33
C ILE A 279 1.27 10.58 12.88
N GLY A 280 2.02 10.78 13.96
CA GLY A 280 2.22 12.08 14.61
C GLY A 280 2.69 13.18 13.65
N PHE A 281 3.62 12.86 12.75
CA PHE A 281 4.18 13.78 11.76
C PHE A 281 3.28 14.01 10.53
N TRP A 282 2.24 13.19 10.34
CA TRP A 282 1.33 13.32 9.20
C TRP A 282 0.29 14.39 9.50
N SER A 283 0.06 15.28 8.54
CA SER A 283 -1.09 16.19 8.57
C SER A 283 -2.39 15.42 8.31
N ALA A 284 -3.54 15.99 8.68
CA ALA A 284 -4.83 15.39 8.35
C ALA A 284 -5.00 15.20 6.83
N ASN A 285 -4.54 16.16 6.02
CA ASN A 285 -4.59 16.03 4.56
C ASN A 285 -3.68 14.91 4.04
N ALA A 286 -2.51 14.69 4.65
CA ALA A 286 -1.64 13.57 4.31
C ALA A 286 -2.31 12.22 4.59
N ILE A 287 -2.99 12.08 5.73
CA ILE A 287 -3.74 10.86 6.07
C ILE A 287 -4.90 10.67 5.09
N ALA A 288 -5.68 11.72 4.81
CA ALA A 288 -6.78 11.65 3.85
C ALA A 288 -6.28 11.27 2.44
N ASN A 289 -5.13 11.81 2.01
CA ASN A 289 -4.51 11.46 0.74
C ASN A 289 -3.99 10.01 0.71
N TYR A 290 -3.45 9.50 1.83
CA TYR A 290 -3.07 8.10 1.95
C TYR A 290 -4.28 7.18 1.81
N LEU A 291 -5.40 7.49 2.48
CA LEU A 291 -6.65 6.75 2.34
C LEU A 291 -7.25 6.83 0.92
N LYS A 292 -6.85 7.83 0.11
CA LYS A 292 -7.28 7.98 -1.29
C LYS A 292 -6.38 7.24 -2.27
N THR A 293 -5.06 7.30 -2.06
CA THR A 293 -4.05 6.92 -3.07
C THR A 293 -3.18 5.74 -2.67
N GLY A 294 -3.18 5.39 -1.38
CA GLY A 294 -2.26 4.44 -0.79
C GLY A 294 -0.83 4.95 -0.67
N VAL A 295 -0.52 6.20 -1.00
CA VAL A 295 0.86 6.73 -0.97
C VAL A 295 1.07 7.60 0.26
N SER A 296 2.02 7.21 1.09
CA SER A 296 2.40 7.95 2.31
C SER A 296 3.13 9.25 1.96
N PRO A 297 3.28 10.19 2.91
CA PRO A 297 4.02 11.45 2.69
C PRO A 297 5.48 11.28 2.27
N ILE A 298 6.05 10.09 2.50
CA ILE A 298 7.44 9.75 2.14
C ILE A 298 7.49 8.85 0.88
N GLY A 299 6.40 8.76 0.12
CA GLY A 299 6.36 8.04 -1.16
C GLY A 299 6.21 6.52 -1.05
N LYS A 300 6.14 5.96 0.16
CA LYS A 300 5.88 4.53 0.34
C LYS A 300 4.41 4.20 0.05
N ARG A 301 4.18 3.21 -0.81
CA ARG A 301 2.85 2.67 -1.11
C ARG A 301 2.37 1.75 0.02
N ALA A 302 1.06 1.74 0.25
CA ALA A 302 0.37 0.73 1.03
C ALA A 302 0.62 -0.64 0.39
N GLY A 303 0.76 -1.66 1.21
CA GLY A 303 0.88 -3.05 0.78
C GLY A 303 0.17 -3.98 1.75
N GLY A 304 0.03 -5.24 1.37
CA GLY A 304 -0.72 -6.23 2.15
C GLY A 304 -2.17 -5.80 2.36
N ASP A 305 -2.75 -6.13 3.52
CA ASP A 305 -4.16 -5.86 3.82
C ASP A 305 -4.55 -4.38 3.66
N MET A 306 -3.62 -3.45 3.94
CA MET A 306 -3.91 -2.02 3.82
C MET A 306 -4.10 -1.58 2.36
N GLU A 307 -3.56 -2.29 1.37
CA GLU A 307 -3.81 -2.01 -0.05
C GLU A 307 -5.28 -2.25 -0.39
N GLU A 308 -5.86 -3.35 0.10
CA GLU A 308 -7.28 -3.68 -0.08
C GLU A 308 -8.18 -2.66 0.64
N VAL A 309 -7.82 -2.29 1.87
CA VAL A 309 -8.53 -1.23 2.62
C VAL A 309 -8.48 0.10 1.85
N VAL A 310 -7.32 0.48 1.28
CA VAL A 310 -7.19 1.70 0.48
C VAL A 310 -8.07 1.65 -0.76
N ALA A 311 -8.20 0.50 -1.43
CA ALA A 311 -9.09 0.37 -2.58
C ALA A 311 -10.54 0.71 -2.20
N ASN A 312 -10.97 0.38 -0.99
CA ASN A 312 -12.28 0.74 -0.47
C ASN A 312 -12.35 2.20 0.00
N THR A 313 -11.41 2.68 0.81
CA THR A 313 -11.42 4.06 1.29
C THR A 313 -11.22 5.08 0.16
N SER A 314 -10.63 4.68 -0.97
CA SER A 314 -10.49 5.50 -2.19
C SER A 314 -11.82 5.82 -2.87
N GLN A 315 -12.88 5.06 -2.57
CA GLN A 315 -14.23 5.28 -3.11
C GLN A 315 -15.07 6.21 -2.22
N LEU A 316 -14.64 6.45 -0.97
CA LEU A 316 -15.30 7.42 -0.09
C LEU A 316 -15.14 8.84 -0.62
N SER A 317 -16.02 9.74 -0.16
CA SER A 317 -15.88 11.17 -0.46
C SER A 317 -14.59 11.74 0.13
N ASP A 318 -14.03 12.78 -0.50
CA ASP A 318 -12.86 13.48 0.05
C ASP A 318 -13.15 14.08 1.44
N ALA A 319 -14.39 14.51 1.69
CA ALA A 319 -14.82 15.00 3.00
C ALA A 319 -14.83 13.91 4.08
N ASP A 320 -15.28 12.70 3.75
CA ASP A 320 -15.28 11.57 4.68
C ASP A 320 -13.85 11.15 5.04
N ARG A 321 -12.97 11.01 4.04
CA ARG A 321 -11.55 10.72 4.30
C ARG A 321 -10.89 11.80 5.16
N LEU A 322 -11.21 13.06 4.93
CA LEU A 322 -10.71 14.17 5.74
C LEU A 322 -11.28 14.15 7.17
N ALA A 323 -12.56 13.79 7.34
CA ALA A 323 -13.18 13.62 8.66
C ALA A 323 -12.52 12.48 9.44
N MET A 324 -12.31 11.31 8.81
CA MET A 324 -11.57 10.17 9.38
C MET A 324 -10.17 10.60 9.82
N ALA A 325 -9.44 11.28 8.93
CA ALA A 325 -8.10 11.78 9.21
C ALA A 325 -8.06 12.77 10.38
N ARG A 326 -9.01 13.72 10.45
CA ARG A 326 -9.11 14.67 11.57
C ARG A 326 -9.40 13.94 12.87
N TYR A 327 -10.31 12.96 12.87
CA TYR A 327 -10.61 12.16 14.05
C TYR A 327 -9.38 11.36 14.54
N LEU A 328 -8.63 10.71 13.65
CA LEU A 328 -7.40 10.01 14.01
C LEU A 328 -6.33 10.92 14.64
N LYS A 329 -6.33 12.22 14.34
CA LYS A 329 -5.44 13.18 15.04
C LYS A 329 -5.90 13.52 16.46
N THR A 330 -7.09 13.09 16.88
CA THR A 330 -7.66 13.35 18.22
C THR A 330 -7.62 12.15 19.15
N VAL A 331 -7.32 10.94 18.65
CA VAL A 331 -7.21 9.75 19.51
C VAL A 331 -6.01 9.87 20.44
N ALA A 332 -6.01 9.09 21.53
CA ALA A 332 -4.90 9.10 22.48
C ALA A 332 -3.60 8.67 21.77
N PRO A 333 -2.50 9.43 21.90
CA PRO A 333 -1.20 9.02 21.38
C PRO A 333 -0.68 7.81 22.16
N VAL A 334 -0.18 6.82 21.44
CA VAL A 334 0.41 5.60 22.00
C VAL A 334 1.87 5.53 21.53
N ASP A 335 2.81 5.52 22.47
CA ASP A 335 4.24 5.31 22.17
C ASP A 335 4.49 3.81 21.99
N HIS A 336 4.52 3.36 20.73
CA HIS A 336 4.66 1.95 20.37
C HIS A 336 5.31 1.82 18.98
N PRO A 337 6.65 1.77 18.92
CA PRO A 337 7.36 1.62 17.65
C PRO A 337 7.18 0.20 17.09
N ALA A 338 6.93 0.12 15.78
CA ALA A 338 6.85 -1.18 15.11
C ALA A 338 8.21 -1.92 15.17
N PRO A 339 8.21 -3.26 15.21
CA PRO A 339 9.43 -4.05 15.21
C PRO A 339 10.37 -3.69 14.06
N GLY A 340 11.65 -3.47 14.36
CA GLY A 340 12.67 -3.13 13.36
C GLY A 340 12.68 -1.68 12.89
N LEU A 341 11.75 -0.83 13.34
CA LEU A 341 11.86 0.61 13.14
C LEU A 341 12.81 1.23 14.18
N PRO A 342 13.62 2.23 13.79
CA PRO A 342 14.45 2.95 14.73
C PRO A 342 13.57 3.73 15.72
N GLU A 343 13.96 3.74 17.00
CA GLU A 343 13.28 4.56 17.99
C GLU A 343 13.44 6.06 17.66
N PRO A 344 12.41 6.90 17.90
CA PRO A 344 12.53 8.35 17.78
C PRO A 344 13.68 8.88 18.65
N ASN A 345 14.57 9.65 18.04
CA ASN A 345 15.68 10.27 18.75
C ASN A 345 15.20 11.48 19.58
N ARG A 346 14.90 11.26 20.86
CA ARG A 346 14.47 12.30 21.82
C ARG A 346 15.64 13.02 22.50
N THR A 347 16.85 12.93 21.94
CA THR A 347 18.05 13.57 22.49
C THR A 347 18.47 14.78 21.65
N SER A 348 19.35 15.62 22.20
CA SER A 348 19.94 16.75 21.47
C SER A 348 21.07 16.34 20.52
N GLN A 349 21.46 15.07 20.50
CA GLN A 349 22.52 14.56 19.62
C GLN A 349 21.89 14.11 18.31
N LEU A 350 22.44 14.55 17.19
CA LEU A 350 22.00 14.11 15.87
C LEU A 350 22.45 12.66 15.64
N VAL A 351 21.51 11.73 15.63
CA VAL A 351 21.76 10.33 15.27
C VAL A 351 21.46 10.18 13.78
N MET A 352 22.50 9.97 12.99
CA MET A 352 22.33 9.55 11.60
C MET A 352 21.96 8.07 11.60
N LEU A 353 20.77 7.75 11.08
CA LEU A 353 20.40 6.36 10.84
C LEU A 353 21.40 5.79 9.82
N GLU A 354 21.91 4.58 10.07
CA GLU A 354 22.55 3.82 9.01
C GLU A 354 21.52 3.70 7.87
N GLN A 355 21.94 3.97 6.62
CA GLN A 355 21.07 3.72 5.47
C GLN A 355 20.69 2.24 5.50
N SER A 356 19.49 1.94 5.98
CA SER A 356 18.91 0.61 5.89
C SER A 356 18.70 0.34 4.42
N GLY A 357 19.51 -0.59 3.89
CA GLY A 357 19.58 -0.88 2.47
C GLY A 357 18.24 -1.32 1.91
N GLU A 358 17.68 -0.50 1.03
CA GLU A 358 17.22 -1.00 -0.26
C GLU A 358 18.25 -0.50 -1.27
N SER A 359 19.03 -1.46 -1.77
CA SER A 359 20.02 -1.35 -2.83
C SER A 359 19.76 -0.17 -3.77
N ALA A 360 20.76 0.69 -3.97
CA ALA A 360 20.96 1.19 -5.32
C ALA A 360 20.98 -0.07 -6.21
N ARG A 361 19.90 -0.33 -6.96
CA ARG A 361 19.85 -1.47 -7.86
C ARG A 361 21.14 -1.42 -8.67
N GLU A 362 21.94 -2.46 -8.55
CA GLU A 362 23.22 -2.52 -9.24
C GLU A 362 22.95 -2.31 -10.72
N LEU A 363 23.70 -1.39 -11.34
CA LEU A 363 23.47 -1.07 -12.74
C LEU A 363 23.74 -2.33 -13.57
N PRO A 364 22.91 -2.66 -14.57
CA PRO A 364 23.06 -3.89 -15.34
C PRO A 364 24.37 -3.86 -16.11
N THR A 365 25.19 -4.92 -15.98
CA THR A 365 26.44 -5.08 -16.73
C THR A 365 26.52 -6.47 -17.35
N SER A 366 27.20 -6.59 -18.49
CA SER A 366 27.50 -7.86 -19.15
C SER A 366 28.83 -8.42 -18.62
N PRO A 367 29.00 -9.75 -18.60
CA PRO A 367 30.29 -10.38 -18.40
C PRO A 367 31.32 -9.91 -19.44
N ALA A 368 32.58 -9.73 -19.02
CA ALA A 368 33.66 -9.21 -19.88
C ALA A 368 33.90 -10.05 -21.16
N GLU A 369 33.67 -11.36 -21.10
CA GLU A 369 33.77 -12.26 -22.26
C GLU A 369 32.71 -11.94 -23.33
N GLU A 370 31.49 -11.58 -22.93
CA GLU A 370 30.41 -11.21 -23.84
C GLU A 370 30.73 -9.87 -24.51
N VAL A 371 31.18 -8.89 -23.71
CA VAL A 371 31.59 -7.56 -24.17
C VAL A 371 32.69 -7.65 -25.23
N GLY A 372 33.68 -8.53 -25.06
CA GLY A 372 34.80 -8.72 -25.99
C GLY A 372 34.40 -9.21 -27.39
N THR A 373 33.26 -9.88 -27.50
CA THR A 373 32.77 -10.46 -28.78
C THR A 373 31.64 -9.67 -29.42
N ALA A 374 31.14 -8.63 -28.75
CA ALA A 374 30.07 -7.78 -29.24
C ALA A 374 30.55 -6.87 -30.37
N ASN A 375 29.61 -6.40 -31.20
CA ASN A 375 29.88 -5.33 -32.18
C ASN A 375 29.70 -3.92 -31.57
N THR A 376 28.83 -3.83 -30.55
CA THR A 376 28.46 -2.59 -29.88
C THR A 376 28.34 -2.87 -28.38
N ALA A 377 28.71 -1.90 -27.55
CA ALA A 377 28.52 -1.96 -26.11
C ALA A 377 28.18 -0.57 -25.55
N PHE A 378 27.54 -0.55 -24.39
CA PHE A 378 27.17 0.65 -23.67
C PHE A 378 28.02 0.79 -22.41
N VAL A 379 28.52 1.99 -22.16
CA VAL A 379 29.25 2.34 -20.95
C VAL A 379 28.25 2.55 -19.82
N VAL A 380 28.25 1.67 -18.82
CA VAL A 380 27.32 1.72 -17.68
C VAL A 380 27.94 2.51 -16.53
N HIS A 381 29.22 2.28 -16.26
CA HIS A 381 30.00 3.06 -15.31
C HIS A 381 30.96 4.00 -16.03
N THR A 382 30.95 5.28 -15.67
CA THR A 382 31.88 6.27 -16.22
C THR A 382 33.31 5.80 -16.00
N LYS A 383 34.11 5.75 -17.07
CA LYS A 383 35.46 5.15 -17.05
C LYS A 383 36.45 5.93 -17.88
N ALA A 384 37.72 5.80 -17.52
CA ALA A 384 38.81 6.33 -18.31
C ALA A 384 39.01 5.54 -19.61
N PHE A 385 39.57 6.20 -20.61
CA PHE A 385 40.11 5.53 -21.80
C PHE A 385 41.53 6.04 -22.08
N SER A 386 42.33 5.22 -22.75
CA SER A 386 43.66 5.57 -23.24
C SER A 386 43.71 5.46 -24.77
N LEU A 387 44.62 6.19 -25.43
CA LEU A 387 44.83 6.05 -26.87
C LEU A 387 45.69 4.82 -27.20
N ASP A 388 46.61 4.48 -26.30
CA ASP A 388 47.54 3.37 -26.44
C ASP A 388 47.13 2.17 -25.57
N SER A 389 47.19 0.96 -26.14
CA SER A 389 46.91 -0.29 -25.40
C SER A 389 47.90 -0.47 -24.25
N GLY A 390 47.38 -0.72 -23.05
CA GLY A 390 48.19 -0.98 -21.87
C GLY A 390 48.93 0.23 -21.29
N SER A 391 48.59 1.45 -21.72
CA SER A 391 49.02 2.67 -21.02
C SER A 391 48.20 2.87 -19.75
N ASP A 392 48.85 3.36 -18.68
CA ASP A 392 48.18 3.82 -17.46
C ASP A 392 47.70 5.29 -17.59
N ASP A 393 47.90 5.92 -18.74
CA ASP A 393 47.50 7.30 -19.01
C ASP A 393 45.97 7.41 -19.21
N GLU A 394 45.32 8.30 -18.46
CA GLU A 394 43.90 8.64 -18.67
C GLU A 394 43.77 9.78 -19.70
N ASP A 395 43.78 9.44 -20.99
CA ASP A 395 43.66 10.42 -22.09
C ASP A 395 42.25 11.03 -22.21
N GLY A 396 41.29 10.48 -21.48
CA GLY A 396 39.96 11.04 -21.32
C GLY A 396 39.04 10.11 -20.56
N LYS A 397 37.75 10.44 -20.53
CA LYS A 397 36.71 9.64 -19.89
C LYS A 397 35.52 9.42 -20.80
N LEU A 398 35.12 8.17 -20.96
CA LEU A 398 33.82 7.79 -21.50
C LEU A 398 32.80 7.86 -20.38
N LEU A 399 31.70 8.56 -20.65
CA LEU A 399 30.69 8.83 -19.65
C LEU A 399 29.59 7.77 -19.71
N SER A 400 28.94 7.52 -18.57
CA SER A 400 27.82 6.58 -18.50
C SER A 400 26.69 6.94 -19.50
N GLY A 401 26.11 5.90 -20.12
CA GLY A 401 25.11 5.97 -21.20
C GLY A 401 25.69 6.07 -22.61
N THR A 402 27.02 6.05 -22.77
CA THR A 402 27.67 6.17 -24.07
C THR A 402 27.66 4.84 -24.80
N GLU A 403 27.12 4.85 -26.03
CA GLU A 403 27.24 3.74 -26.98
C GLU A 403 28.59 3.82 -27.71
N VAL A 404 29.29 2.68 -27.80
CA VAL A 404 30.56 2.56 -28.52
C VAL A 404 30.56 1.34 -29.42
N ALA A 405 31.23 1.45 -30.57
CA ALA A 405 31.48 0.32 -31.45
C ALA A 405 32.73 -0.44 -30.96
N VAL A 406 32.66 -1.75 -30.88
CA VAL A 406 33.79 -2.61 -30.50
C VAL A 406 34.59 -2.95 -31.75
N VAL A 407 35.87 -2.57 -31.78
CA VAL A 407 36.74 -2.73 -32.96
C VAL A 407 37.90 -3.69 -32.73
N GLY A 408 38.10 -4.16 -31.49
CA GLY A 408 39.08 -5.18 -31.14
C GLY A 408 39.21 -5.37 -29.63
N GLU A 409 40.06 -6.31 -29.22
CA GLU A 409 40.37 -6.58 -27.82
C GLU A 409 41.85 -6.96 -27.63
N ASP A 410 42.37 -6.73 -26.43
CA ASP A 410 43.71 -7.10 -26.00
C ASP A 410 43.68 -7.44 -24.51
N GLY A 411 43.58 -8.73 -24.18
CA GLY A 411 43.40 -9.19 -22.80
C GLY A 411 42.13 -8.63 -22.16
N ASP A 412 42.29 -7.86 -21.07
CA ASP A 412 41.20 -7.23 -20.32
C ASP A 412 40.75 -5.89 -20.93
N LEU A 413 41.45 -5.40 -21.95
CA LEU A 413 41.15 -4.16 -22.66
C LEU A 413 40.31 -4.42 -23.91
N LEU A 414 39.45 -3.46 -24.20
CA LEU A 414 38.58 -3.39 -25.36
C LEU A 414 38.94 -2.16 -26.16
N ARG A 415 39.25 -2.33 -27.44
CA ARG A 415 39.41 -1.22 -28.37
C ARG A 415 38.03 -0.82 -28.85
N VAL A 416 37.67 0.42 -28.59
CA VAL A 416 36.35 0.97 -28.91
C VAL A 416 36.48 2.18 -29.83
N ARG A 417 35.53 2.32 -30.74
CA ARG A 417 35.35 3.52 -31.56
C ARG A 417 34.13 4.28 -31.09
N LEU A 418 34.32 5.58 -30.88
CA LEU A 418 33.28 6.54 -30.54
C LEU A 418 33.10 7.50 -31.70
N GLU A 419 31.85 7.71 -32.11
CA GLU A 419 31.46 8.70 -33.10
C GLU A 419 30.55 9.73 -32.44
N GLY A 420 30.69 10.99 -32.83
CA GLY A 420 29.84 12.06 -32.33
C GLY A 420 30.22 13.42 -32.92
N TRP A 421 29.95 14.47 -32.16
CA TRP A 421 30.06 15.86 -32.58
C TRP A 421 30.84 16.70 -31.57
N GLN A 422 31.58 17.68 -32.08
CA GLN A 422 32.22 18.73 -31.28
C GLN A 422 31.70 20.09 -31.68
N LEU A 423 31.48 20.95 -30.69
CA LEU A 423 31.23 22.37 -30.89
C LEU A 423 32.58 23.08 -31.05
N VAL A 424 32.76 23.87 -32.11
CA VAL A 424 33.98 24.66 -32.31
C VAL A 424 34.20 25.59 -31.11
N GLY A 425 35.38 25.52 -30.48
CA GLY A 425 35.72 26.23 -29.24
C GLY A 425 35.41 25.46 -27.95
N ALA A 426 34.93 24.22 -28.03
CA ALA A 426 34.69 23.32 -26.91
C ALA A 426 35.21 21.89 -27.20
N GLU A 427 36.46 21.81 -27.68
CA GLU A 427 37.10 20.58 -28.19
C GLU A 427 37.33 19.51 -27.11
N ALA A 428 37.24 19.85 -25.83
CA ALA A 428 37.39 18.89 -24.73
C ALA A 428 36.15 18.00 -24.52
N VAL A 429 35.07 18.19 -25.27
CA VAL A 429 33.79 17.52 -25.02
C VAL A 429 33.23 16.94 -26.32
N LEU A 430 32.79 15.69 -26.25
CA LEU A 430 32.16 14.99 -27.37
C LEU A 430 30.68 14.77 -27.08
N TYR A 431 29.82 15.09 -28.06
CA TYR A 431 28.37 15.04 -27.96
C TYR A 431 27.80 13.99 -28.91
N ALA A 432 26.74 13.28 -28.49
CA ALA A 432 26.09 12.27 -29.33
C ALA A 432 25.37 12.86 -30.55
N LYS A 433 24.84 14.09 -30.42
CA LYS A 433 24.03 14.74 -31.44
C LYS A 433 24.36 16.23 -31.53
N GLN A 434 24.28 16.78 -32.73
CA GLN A 434 24.42 18.22 -32.98
C GLN A 434 23.32 19.00 -32.22
N GLY A 435 23.68 20.11 -31.57
CA GLY A 435 22.74 21.01 -30.88
C GLY A 435 22.16 20.46 -29.57
N GLN A 436 22.35 19.18 -29.25
CA GLN A 436 21.86 18.53 -28.05
C GLN A 436 23.02 18.21 -27.10
N ARG A 437 22.92 18.67 -25.86
CA ARG A 437 23.96 18.52 -24.82
C ARG A 437 23.93 17.12 -24.19
N ILE A 438 23.91 16.10 -25.03
CA ILE A 438 24.03 14.68 -24.67
C ILE A 438 25.51 14.33 -24.75
N LEU A 439 26.22 14.52 -23.65
CA LEU A 439 27.67 14.29 -23.58
C LEU A 439 27.96 12.79 -23.73
N GLN A 440 29.03 12.41 -24.41
CA GLN A 440 29.51 11.02 -24.49
C GLN A 440 30.89 10.88 -23.84
N ALA A 441 31.79 11.83 -24.10
CA ALA A 441 33.14 11.79 -23.58
C ALA A 441 33.66 13.18 -23.17
N VAL A 442 34.61 13.17 -22.25
CA VAL A 442 35.49 14.30 -21.95
C VAL A 442 36.90 13.90 -22.35
N LEU A 443 37.56 14.75 -23.14
CA LEU A 443 38.84 14.47 -23.77
C LEU A 443 39.95 15.27 -23.10
N GLY A 444 41.08 14.64 -22.83
CA GLY A 444 42.34 15.29 -22.50
C GLY A 444 43.05 15.81 -23.76
N GLU A 445 44.09 16.62 -23.57
CA GLU A 445 44.86 17.21 -24.69
C GLU A 445 45.36 16.18 -25.71
N PRO A 446 45.87 14.99 -25.33
CA PRO A 446 46.31 13.98 -26.29
C PRO A 446 45.16 13.47 -27.15
N ALA A 447 44.00 13.17 -26.54
CA ALA A 447 42.81 12.69 -27.24
C ALA A 447 42.25 13.73 -28.21
N ILE A 448 42.28 15.02 -27.85
CA ILE A 448 41.86 16.11 -28.75
C ILE A 448 42.73 16.12 -30.02
N GLY A 449 44.04 15.91 -29.88
CA GLY A 449 44.97 15.85 -31.01
C GLY A 449 44.84 14.59 -31.88
N ALA A 450 44.18 13.55 -31.38
CA ALA A 450 44.03 12.26 -32.05
C ALA A 450 42.68 12.08 -32.77
N LEU A 451 41.76 13.05 -32.67
CA LEU A 451 40.45 12.99 -33.30
C LEU A 451 40.52 13.03 -34.83
N GLU A 452 39.73 12.18 -35.47
CA GLU A 452 39.45 12.26 -36.90
C GLU A 452 38.27 13.21 -37.13
N ALA A 453 38.55 14.42 -37.59
CA ALA A 453 37.54 15.42 -37.90
C ALA A 453 36.93 15.21 -39.29
N GLY A 454 35.60 15.22 -39.36
CA GLY A 454 34.80 15.13 -40.56
C GLY A 454 34.28 16.49 -41.03
N GLU A 455 33.03 16.52 -41.48
CA GLU A 455 32.39 17.73 -42.01
C GLU A 455 32.01 18.71 -40.89
N THR A 456 32.25 20.00 -41.14
CA THR A 456 31.76 21.11 -40.32
C THR A 456 30.38 21.55 -40.81
N VAL A 457 29.40 21.56 -39.90
CA VAL A 457 28.03 21.99 -40.15
C VAL A 457 27.70 23.17 -39.25
N THR A 458 27.24 24.28 -39.84
CA THR A 458 26.72 25.42 -39.09
C THR A 458 25.25 25.20 -38.77
N ASP A 459 24.90 25.21 -37.49
CA ASP A 459 23.52 25.15 -37.01
C ASP A 459 22.79 26.47 -37.37
N PRO A 460 21.68 26.42 -38.14
CA PRO A 460 20.98 27.62 -38.60
C PRO A 460 20.23 28.36 -37.49
N ASP A 461 19.86 27.68 -36.39
CA ASP A 461 19.09 28.26 -35.29
C ASP A 461 20.01 28.95 -34.27
N THR A 462 21.20 28.39 -34.05
CA THR A 462 22.17 28.91 -33.06
C THR A 462 23.35 29.66 -33.67
N GLY A 463 23.61 29.48 -34.97
CA GLY A 463 24.80 30.00 -35.66
C GLY A 463 26.10 29.34 -35.21
N GLN A 464 26.03 28.21 -34.50
CA GLN A 464 27.18 27.49 -33.97
C GLN A 464 27.73 26.50 -35.00
N ASP A 465 29.05 26.41 -35.09
CA ASP A 465 29.73 25.44 -35.94
C ASP A 465 29.98 24.13 -35.19
N TRP A 466 29.52 23.02 -35.76
CA TRP A 466 29.68 21.69 -35.22
C TRP A 466 30.49 20.82 -36.17
N VAL A 467 31.44 20.04 -35.65
CA VAL A 467 32.31 19.17 -36.42
C VAL A 467 31.99 17.72 -36.05
N SER A 468 31.69 16.89 -37.04
CA SER A 468 31.58 15.44 -36.82
C SER A 468 32.97 14.88 -36.52
N VAL A 469 33.08 13.99 -35.54
CA VAL A 469 34.38 13.44 -35.12
C VAL A 469 34.28 11.95 -34.83
N SER A 470 35.40 11.24 -35.05
CA SER A 470 35.59 9.86 -34.59
C SER A 470 36.86 9.75 -33.76
N LEU A 471 36.81 8.92 -32.72
CA LEU A 471 37.95 8.60 -31.87
C LEU A 471 37.98 7.10 -31.60
N GLU A 472 39.17 6.50 -31.69
CA GLU A 472 39.40 5.16 -31.16
C GLU A 472 40.23 5.25 -29.87
N GLY A 473 39.92 4.37 -28.92
CA GLY A 473 40.64 4.27 -27.66
C GLY A 473 40.45 2.90 -27.03
N TRP A 474 41.16 2.67 -25.93
CA TRP A 474 41.13 1.45 -25.16
C TRP A 474 40.46 1.70 -23.82
N VAL A 475 39.55 0.80 -23.44
CA VAL A 475 38.86 0.79 -22.14
C VAL A 475 38.90 -0.59 -21.53
N ASP A 476 38.79 -0.69 -20.21
CA ASP A 476 38.57 -1.99 -19.57
C ASP A 476 37.15 -2.51 -19.88
N LYS A 477 37.00 -3.83 -19.94
CA LYS A 477 35.71 -4.48 -20.28
C LYS A 477 34.65 -4.42 -19.18
N THR A 478 35.00 -4.03 -17.95
CA THR A 478 34.07 -4.08 -16.80
C THR A 478 33.07 -2.92 -16.84
N GLY A 479 31.91 -3.03 -16.22
CA GLY A 479 30.97 -1.90 -16.19
C GLY A 479 30.44 -1.50 -17.56
N MET A 480 30.36 -2.45 -18.49
CA MET A 480 29.79 -2.29 -19.82
C MET A 480 28.61 -3.26 -20.00
N LEU A 481 27.68 -2.95 -20.90
CA LEU A 481 26.53 -3.80 -21.22
C LEU A 481 26.36 -3.92 -22.73
N VAL A 482 26.15 -5.13 -23.23
CA VAL A 482 25.97 -5.38 -24.68
C VAL A 482 24.51 -5.17 -25.11
N ASP A 483 23.57 -5.47 -24.22
CA ASP A 483 22.13 -5.32 -24.47
C ASP A 483 21.65 -3.89 -24.18
N GLY A 484 21.48 -3.09 -25.23
CA GLY A 484 20.96 -1.73 -25.13
C GLY A 484 19.50 -1.66 -24.67
N ASP A 485 18.67 -2.62 -25.09
CA ASP A 485 17.25 -2.63 -24.72
C ASP A 485 17.09 -2.91 -23.23
N ALA A 486 17.93 -3.79 -22.67
CA ALA A 486 18.00 -4.03 -21.24
C ALA A 486 18.45 -2.77 -20.47
N LEU A 487 19.46 -2.01 -20.97
CA LEU A 487 19.91 -0.77 -20.34
C LEU A 487 18.76 0.25 -20.23
N TRP A 488 18.08 0.48 -21.36
CA TRP A 488 17.06 1.51 -21.45
C TRP A 488 15.76 1.09 -20.75
N SER A 489 15.42 -0.20 -20.75
CA SER A 489 14.32 -0.74 -19.94
C SER A 489 14.60 -0.57 -18.45
N PHE A 490 15.79 -0.93 -17.98
CA PHE A 490 16.21 -0.68 -16.59
C PHE A 490 16.15 0.81 -16.24
N THR A 491 16.60 1.68 -17.14
CA THR A 491 16.61 3.13 -16.90
C THR A 491 15.19 3.72 -16.91
N ALA A 492 14.30 3.20 -17.75
CA ALA A 492 12.88 3.58 -17.77
C ALA A 492 12.17 3.16 -16.47
N GLU A 493 12.46 1.95 -15.97
CA GLU A 493 11.99 1.52 -14.65
C GLU A 493 12.53 2.43 -13.54
N MET A 494 13.83 2.74 -13.57
CA MET A 494 14.47 3.65 -12.62
C MET A 494 13.83 5.04 -12.65
N PHE A 495 13.49 5.58 -13.83
CA PHE A 495 12.77 6.84 -13.96
C PHE A 495 11.44 6.78 -13.24
N ASN A 496 10.65 5.74 -13.52
CA ASN A 496 9.35 5.55 -12.90
C ASN A 496 9.47 5.38 -11.38
N SER A 497 10.38 4.53 -10.89
CA SER A 497 10.51 4.25 -9.46
C SER A 497 11.10 5.42 -8.67
N ALA A 498 12.13 6.10 -9.20
CA ALA A 498 12.81 7.18 -8.50
C ALA A 498 12.01 8.48 -8.52
N CYS A 499 11.31 8.78 -9.61
CA CYS A 499 10.58 10.03 -9.76
C CYS A 499 9.12 9.94 -9.28
N ALA A 500 8.49 8.76 -9.31
CA ALA A 500 7.14 8.57 -8.76
C ALA A 500 7.07 8.64 -7.22
N ALA A 501 8.22 8.71 -6.54
CA ALA A 501 8.29 8.79 -5.09
C ALA A 501 7.70 10.10 -4.52
N CYS A 502 7.72 11.19 -5.29
CA CYS A 502 7.28 12.51 -4.83
C CYS A 502 6.05 13.04 -5.58
N HIS A 503 5.91 12.73 -6.87
CA HIS A 503 4.81 13.19 -7.72
C HIS A 503 4.65 12.24 -8.93
N SER A 504 3.58 12.37 -9.70
CA SER A 504 3.50 11.68 -11.00
C SER A 504 4.58 12.23 -11.94
N PRO A 505 5.50 11.41 -12.46
CA PRO A 505 6.56 11.89 -13.34
C PRO A 505 5.98 12.34 -14.69
N PRO A 506 6.46 13.43 -15.30
CA PRO A 506 6.07 13.79 -16.65
C PRO A 506 6.61 12.77 -17.66
N GLU A 507 5.94 12.61 -18.79
CA GLU A 507 6.43 11.78 -19.91
C GLU A 507 7.81 12.26 -20.39
N ALA A 508 8.65 11.34 -20.87
CA ALA A 508 10.02 11.65 -21.28
C ALA A 508 10.09 12.69 -22.43
N ASP A 509 9.04 12.74 -23.26
CA ASP A 509 8.91 13.65 -24.40
C ASP A 509 8.32 15.03 -24.02
N HIS A 510 8.08 15.29 -22.73
CA HIS A 510 7.49 16.54 -22.27
C HIS A 510 8.42 17.74 -22.46
N PHE A 511 9.74 17.54 -22.26
CA PHE A 511 10.77 18.57 -22.35
C PHE A 511 11.69 18.37 -23.56
N LEU A 512 12.43 19.43 -23.92
CA LEU A 512 13.56 19.34 -24.85
C LEU A 512 14.77 18.66 -24.19
N ALA A 513 15.65 18.04 -24.96
CA ALA A 513 16.85 17.35 -24.46
C ALA A 513 17.72 18.27 -23.59
N ASN A 514 17.86 19.54 -23.98
CA ASN A 514 18.63 20.51 -23.21
C ASN A 514 17.91 21.01 -21.94
N GLN A 515 16.57 20.94 -21.89
CA GLN A 515 15.79 21.34 -20.72
C GLN A 515 15.87 20.31 -19.59
N TRP A 516 15.94 19.02 -19.93
CA TRP A 516 16.06 17.93 -18.96
C TRP A 516 17.24 18.08 -17.99
N ILE A 517 18.34 18.71 -18.43
CA ILE A 517 19.52 18.98 -17.57
C ILE A 517 19.15 19.81 -16.35
N GLY A 518 18.39 20.90 -16.55
CA GLY A 518 17.96 21.79 -15.48
C GLY A 518 16.86 21.15 -14.62
N THR A 519 15.89 20.51 -15.27
CA THR A 519 14.77 19.84 -14.60
C THR A 519 15.27 18.74 -13.66
N LEU A 520 16.03 17.78 -14.17
CA LEU A 520 16.57 16.69 -13.36
C LEU A 520 17.60 17.19 -12.33
N GLY A 521 18.40 18.20 -12.70
CA GLY A 521 19.36 18.84 -11.79
C GLY A 521 18.70 19.46 -10.56
N SER A 522 17.50 20.03 -10.69
CA SER A 522 16.74 20.59 -9.57
C SER A 522 16.24 19.53 -8.58
N MET A 523 16.07 18.29 -9.07
CA MET A 523 15.57 17.14 -8.31
C MET A 523 16.68 16.32 -7.67
N LYS A 524 17.92 16.41 -8.18
CA LYS A 524 19.06 15.57 -7.77
C LYS A 524 19.25 15.42 -6.25
N ARG A 525 19.09 16.51 -5.49
CA ARG A 525 19.27 16.50 -4.02
C ARG A 525 18.18 15.77 -3.24
N PHE A 526 17.07 15.43 -3.91
CA PHE A 526 15.92 14.73 -3.34
C PHE A 526 15.88 13.26 -3.78
N THR A 527 16.84 12.81 -4.59
CA THR A 527 16.97 11.44 -5.05
C THR A 527 18.17 10.76 -4.39
N SER A 528 18.12 9.45 -4.21
CA SER A 528 19.26 8.62 -3.77
C SER A 528 20.13 8.13 -4.94
N LEU A 529 20.01 8.74 -6.12
CA LEU A 529 20.73 8.29 -7.33
C LEU A 529 22.23 8.61 -7.23
N GLU A 530 23.04 7.56 -7.37
CA GLU A 530 24.49 7.66 -7.56
C GLU A 530 24.84 8.38 -8.89
N PRO A 531 26.06 8.91 -9.06
CA PRO A 531 26.43 9.70 -10.23
C PRO A 531 26.18 9.05 -11.59
N ASP A 532 26.49 7.75 -11.74
CA ASP A 532 26.26 7.01 -13.00
C ASP A 532 24.78 6.75 -13.25
N ALA A 533 24.02 6.38 -12.20
CA ALA A 533 22.58 6.17 -12.30
C ALA A 533 21.83 7.46 -12.67
N TYR A 534 22.18 8.58 -12.03
CA TYR A 534 21.70 9.91 -12.40
C TYR A 534 21.98 10.23 -13.88
N ARG A 535 23.16 9.83 -14.36
CA ARG A 535 23.59 10.12 -15.71
C ARG A 535 22.88 9.26 -16.74
N LEU A 536 22.75 7.95 -16.52
CA LEU A 536 21.93 7.07 -17.36
C LEU A 536 20.52 7.61 -17.50
N LEU A 537 19.93 8.01 -16.37
CA LEU A 537 18.60 8.60 -16.35
C LEU A 537 18.53 9.87 -17.21
N LEU A 538 19.51 10.77 -17.07
CA LEU A 538 19.58 11.97 -17.88
C LEU A 538 19.69 11.65 -19.37
N VAL A 539 20.60 10.74 -19.76
CA VAL A 539 20.81 10.36 -21.16
C VAL A 539 19.55 9.71 -21.74
N TYR A 540 18.88 8.84 -20.99
CA TYR A 540 17.61 8.24 -21.39
C TYR A 540 16.54 9.30 -21.65
N LEU A 541 16.34 10.25 -20.72
CA LEU A 541 15.36 11.33 -20.88
C LEU A 541 15.72 12.24 -22.05
N GLN A 542 17.00 12.53 -22.26
CA GLN A 542 17.46 13.33 -23.38
C GLN A 542 17.26 12.62 -24.72
N ASN A 543 17.51 11.31 -24.81
CA ASN A 543 17.28 10.55 -26.04
C ASN A 543 15.81 10.37 -26.38
N ASN A 544 14.92 10.43 -25.38
CA ASN A 544 13.47 10.34 -25.55
C ASN A 544 12.75 11.71 -25.50
N ALA A 545 13.51 12.80 -25.49
CA ALA A 545 12.97 14.16 -25.46
C ALA A 545 12.23 14.52 -26.76
N LYS A 546 11.41 15.58 -26.67
CA LYS A 546 10.55 16.05 -27.76
C LYS A 546 11.29 16.33 -29.09
N ASP A 547 12.51 16.82 -28.98
CA ASP A 547 13.38 17.22 -30.09
C ASP A 547 14.40 16.16 -30.50
N SER A 548 14.32 14.94 -29.92
CA SER A 548 15.33 13.89 -30.12
C SER A 548 15.01 12.89 -31.24
N GLY A 549 13.89 13.08 -31.94
CA GLY A 549 13.51 12.30 -33.13
C GLY A 549 12.86 10.94 -32.85
N ALA A 550 12.38 10.69 -31.62
CA ALA A 550 11.84 9.37 -31.19
C ALA A 550 10.70 8.81 -32.07
N LYS A 551 10.03 9.64 -32.88
CA LYS A 551 8.99 9.18 -33.83
C LYS A 551 9.52 8.41 -35.05
N GLU A 552 10.81 8.41 -35.35
CA GLU A 552 11.33 7.69 -36.53
C GLU A 552 11.72 6.23 -36.26
N ARG A 553 11.76 5.75 -35.01
CA ARG A 553 12.11 4.35 -34.69
C ARG A 553 10.93 3.38 -34.57
N ALA A 554 9.68 3.86 -34.60
CA ALA A 554 8.50 2.99 -34.47
C ALA A 554 7.98 2.43 -35.81
N ASP A 555 8.50 2.92 -36.95
CA ASP A 555 8.05 2.54 -38.31
C ASP A 555 9.19 1.94 -39.18
N LEU A 556 10.23 1.39 -38.56
CA LEU A 556 11.22 0.48 -39.16
C LEU A 556 11.24 -0.84 -38.39
#